data_AF-A0A2N6UCB3-F1
#
_entry.id   AF-A0A2N6UCB3-F1
#
_cell.length_a   1.000
_cell.length_b   1.000
_cell.length_c   1.000
_cell.angle_alpha   90.00
_cell.angle_beta   90.00
_cell.angle_gamma   90.00
#
_symmetry.space_group_name_H-M   'P 1'
#
loop_
_entity.id
_entity.type
_entity.pdbx_description
1 polymer ?
#
loop_
_entity_poly.entity_id
_entity_poly.type
_entity_poly.pdbx_seq_one_letter_code
_entity_poly.pdbx_strand_id
1 'polypeptide(L)'
;MSAILVDPHNKRLIDIIEDRKQQSLIRYFHRYSKEDRAAVKTISMDLYSPYVGVVKACFPNAKIVIDRFHIVQLLNNTINSIWIEVMNEIKNSRPTDY
;
A
#
# COMPACT_ATOMS: atom_id res chain seq x y z
N MET A 1 -2.24 7.50 -11.07
CA MET A 1 -2.67 6.94 -9.77
C MET A 1 -2.01 7.78 -8.70
N SER A 2 -2.81 8.37 -7.82
CA SER A 2 -2.39 9.32 -6.79
C SER A 2 -1.92 8.63 -5.50
N ALA A 3 -1.21 9.38 -4.65
CA ALA A 3 -0.93 9.02 -3.27
C ALA A 3 -1.75 9.92 -2.34
N ILE A 4 -2.39 9.34 -1.34
CA ILE A 4 -3.25 10.07 -0.39
C ILE A 4 -2.56 10.06 0.97
N LEU A 5 -2.36 11.24 1.55
CA LEU A 5 -1.76 11.40 2.88
C LEU A 5 -2.84 11.73 3.89
N VAL A 6 -2.94 10.92 4.94
CA VAL A 6 -3.96 11.06 5.97
C VAL A 6 -3.30 11.03 7.34
N ASP A 7 -3.78 11.89 8.23
CA ASP A 7 -3.55 11.80 9.66
C ASP A 7 -4.73 11.05 10.29
N PRO A 8 -4.57 9.74 10.61
CA PRO A 8 -5.66 8.94 11.15
C PRO A 8 -6.02 9.34 12.58
N HIS A 9 -5.08 9.90 13.35
CA HIS A 9 -5.32 10.29 14.74
C HIS A 9 -6.24 11.50 14.80
N ASN A 10 -5.95 12.52 14.00
CA ASN A 10 -6.73 13.75 13.94
C ASN A 10 -7.85 13.71 12.88
N LYS A 11 -8.04 12.55 12.22
CA LYS A 11 -9.04 12.32 11.17
C LYS A 11 -8.99 13.36 10.05
N ARG A 12 -7.77 13.71 9.61
CA ARG A 12 -7.54 14.80 8.67
C ARG A 12 -6.87 14.32 7.39
N LEU A 13 -7.43 14.69 6.25
CA LEU A 13 -6.74 14.60 4.96
C LEU A 13 -5.62 15.65 4.96
N ILE A 14 -4.37 15.19 4.80
CA ILE A 14 -3.21 16.08 4.71
C ILE A 14 -3.10 16.60 3.28
N ASP A 15 -3.09 15.68 2.30
CA ASP A 15 -2.94 16.04 0.89
C ASP A 15 -3.30 14.87 -0.05
N ILE A 16 -3.49 15.18 -1.33
CA ILE A 16 -3.62 14.23 -2.44
C ILE A 16 -2.56 14.57 -3.48
N ILE A 17 -1.58 13.68 -3.62
CA ILE A 17 -0.46 13.84 -4.53
C ILE A 17 -0.77 13.08 -5.83
N GLU A 18 -0.83 13.78 -6.96
CA GLU A 18 -1.22 13.15 -8.24
C GLU A 18 -0.22 12.11 -8.74
N ASP A 19 1.09 12.31 -8.47
CA ASP A 19 2.17 11.42 -8.91
C ASP A 19 2.78 10.65 -7.73
N ARG A 20 2.66 9.32 -7.80
CA ARG A 20 3.21 8.37 -6.84
C ARG A 20 4.65 7.92 -7.13
N LYS A 21 5.29 8.39 -8.21
CA LYS A 21 6.68 8.03 -8.51
C LYS A 21 7.57 8.43 -7.33
N GLN A 22 8.48 7.54 -6.95
CA GLN A 22 9.37 7.74 -5.81
C GLN A 22 10.05 9.11 -5.80
N GLN A 23 10.57 9.56 -6.95
CA GLN A 23 11.27 10.85 -7.01
C GLN A 23 10.33 12.05 -6.83
N SER A 24 9.09 11.95 -7.28
CA SER A 24 8.07 12.99 -7.09
C SER A 24 7.65 13.07 -5.62
N LEU A 25 7.49 11.93 -4.95
CA LEU A 25 7.19 11.89 -3.51
C LEU A 25 8.36 12.39 -2.66
N ILE A 26 9.60 12.03 -3.00
CA ILE A 26 10.79 12.56 -2.31
C ILE A 26 10.83 14.08 -2.42
N ARG A 27 10.64 14.63 -3.63
CA ARG A 27 10.55 16.09 -3.83
C ARG A 27 9.43 16.72 -3.01
N TYR A 28 8.25 16.09 -2.99
CA TYR A 28 7.11 16.55 -2.22
C TYR A 28 7.44 16.66 -0.72
N PHE A 29 8.03 15.61 -0.14
CA PHE A 29 8.31 15.57 1.29
C PHE A 29 9.48 16.47 1.70
N HIS A 30 10.43 16.75 0.81
CA HIS A 30 11.50 17.72 1.08
C HIS A 30 11.04 19.16 1.26
N ARG A 31 9.76 19.48 0.98
CA ARG A 31 9.16 20.78 1.33
C ARG A 31 8.99 20.95 2.85
N TYR A 32 8.95 19.85 3.61
CA TYR A 32 8.91 19.88 5.07
C TYR A 32 10.33 19.92 5.64
N SER A 33 10.48 20.61 6.78
CA SER A 33 11.75 20.72 7.48
C SER A 33 12.34 19.35 7.82
N LYS A 34 13.65 19.28 8.03
CA LYS A 34 14.30 18.02 8.39
C LYS A 34 13.84 17.58 9.78
N GLU A 35 13.59 18.53 10.66
CA GLU A 35 13.13 18.38 12.03
C GLU A 35 11.74 17.74 12.05
N ASP A 36 10.79 18.27 11.26
CA ASP A 36 9.43 17.71 11.17
C ASP A 36 9.45 16.28 10.63
N ARG A 37 10.26 16.02 9.59
CA ARG A 37 10.40 14.68 9.02
C ARG A 37 11.06 13.71 10.00
N ALA A 38 12.02 14.16 10.80
CA ALA A 38 12.66 13.36 11.83
C ALA A 38 11.73 13.08 13.02
N ALA A 39 10.71 13.93 13.25
CA ALA A 39 9.71 13.75 14.30
C ALA A 39 8.67 12.67 13.98
N VAL A 40 8.54 12.26 12.71
CA VAL A 40 7.61 11.18 12.32
C VAL A 40 8.08 9.85 12.89
N LYS A 41 7.23 9.24 13.73
CA LYS A 41 7.52 7.97 14.41
C LYS A 41 7.09 6.73 13.62
N THR A 42 6.00 6.83 12.88
CA THR A 42 5.39 5.68 12.21
C THR A 42 4.67 6.11 10.94
N ILE A 43 4.79 5.32 9.89
CA ILE A 43 4.07 5.51 8.62
C ILE A 43 3.36 4.20 8.31
N SER A 44 2.04 4.27 8.17
CA SER A 44 1.23 3.19 7.62
C SER A 44 1.12 3.37 6.11
N MET A 45 1.45 2.35 5.33
CA MET A 45 1.46 2.41 3.86
C MET A 45 0.92 1.13 3.23
N ASP A 46 0.58 1.21 1.94
CA ASP A 46 0.28 0.05 1.12
C ASP A 46 1.52 -0.83 0.85
N LEU A 47 1.33 -1.92 0.12
CA LEU A 47 2.40 -2.85 -0.25
C LEU A 47 3.28 -2.36 -1.42
N TYR A 48 3.16 -1.10 -1.87
CA TYR A 48 3.89 -0.60 -3.02
C TYR A 48 5.38 -0.34 -2.66
N SER A 49 6.25 -1.24 -3.11
CA SER A 49 7.69 -1.24 -2.81
C SER A 49 8.40 0.15 -2.93
N PRO A 50 8.11 1.00 -3.94
CA PRO A 50 8.72 2.32 -4.04
C PRO A 50 8.49 3.24 -2.82
N TYR A 51 7.41 3.07 -2.06
CA TYR A 51 7.17 3.84 -0.84
C TYR A 51 8.18 3.52 0.26
N VAL A 52 8.70 2.30 0.32
CA VAL A 52 9.78 1.95 1.25
C VAL A 52 11.02 2.81 0.98
N GLY A 53 11.35 3.03 -0.31
CA GLY A 53 12.45 3.91 -0.71
C GLY A 53 12.21 5.37 -0.32
N VAL A 54 10.98 5.87 -0.52
CA VAL A 54 10.59 7.23 -0.09
C VAL A 54 10.74 7.39 1.42
N VAL A 55 10.24 6.42 2.20
CA VAL A 55 10.28 6.51 3.66
C VAL A 55 11.70 6.50 4.20
N LYS A 56 12.55 5.60 3.70
CA LYS A 56 13.97 5.56 4.09
C LYS A 56 14.72 6.85 3.73
N ALA A 57 14.37 7.49 2.61
CA ALA A 57 15.00 8.74 2.19
C ALA A 57 14.49 9.97 2.97
N CYS A 58 13.20 10.02 3.28
CA CYS A 58 12.56 11.22 3.82
C CYS A 58 12.41 11.22 5.34
N PHE A 59 12.16 10.05 5.95
CA PHE A 59 11.73 9.91 7.34
C PHE A 59 12.66 8.96 8.11
N PRO A 60 13.84 9.41 8.55
CA PRO A 60 14.90 8.54 9.05
C PRO A 60 14.54 7.75 10.32
N ASN A 61 13.61 8.27 11.13
CA ASN A 61 13.21 7.68 12.40
C ASN A 61 11.87 6.93 12.34
N ALA A 62 11.21 6.92 11.18
CA ALA A 62 9.88 6.36 11.06
C ALA A 62 9.92 4.83 10.91
N LYS A 63 9.08 4.14 11.69
CA LYS A 63 8.80 2.71 11.48
C LYS A 63 7.75 2.53 10.39
N ILE A 64 8.01 1.60 9.48
CA ILE A 64 7.06 1.22 8.43
C ILE A 64 6.07 0.21 9.01
N VAL A 65 4.78 0.52 8.89
CA VAL A 65 3.67 -0.40 9.17
C VAL A 65 2.96 -0.67 7.85
N ILE A 66 2.83 -1.95 7.51
CA ILE A 66 2.10 -2.35 6.30
C ILE A 66 0.62 -2.41 6.62
N ASP A 67 -0.21 -1.82 5.77
CA ASP A 67 -1.66 -1.90 5.88
C ASP A 67 -2.13 -3.35 5.69
N ARG A 68 -2.76 -3.88 6.75
CA ARG A 68 -3.28 -5.25 6.80
C ARG A 68 -4.40 -5.48 5.80
N PHE A 69 -5.16 -4.45 5.42
CA PHE A 69 -6.25 -4.59 4.45
C PHE A 69 -5.72 -5.16 3.13
N HIS A 70 -4.62 -4.62 2.62
CA HIS A 70 -4.03 -5.09 1.36
C HIS A 70 -3.45 -6.50 1.46
N ILE A 71 -2.94 -6.91 2.62
CA ILE A 71 -2.47 -8.28 2.84
C ILE A 71 -3.65 -9.26 2.79
N VAL A 72 -4.72 -8.97 3.54
CA VAL A 72 -5.93 -9.81 3.57
C VAL A 72 -6.58 -9.87 2.20
N GLN A 73 -6.68 -8.72 1.51
CA GLN A 73 -7.22 -8.64 0.15
C GLN A 73 -6.40 -9.47 -0.83
N LEU A 74 -5.07 -9.35 -0.80
CA LEU A 74 -4.18 -10.14 -1.66
C LEU A 74 -4.38 -11.64 -1.44
N LEU A 75 -4.39 -12.08 -0.18
CA LEU A 75 -4.60 -13.48 0.16
C LEU A 75 -5.95 -14.01 -0.34
N ASN A 76 -7.03 -13.28 -0.07
CA ASN A 76 -8.37 -13.66 -0.49
C ASN A 76 -8.48 -13.77 -2.01
N ASN A 77 -7.90 -12.82 -2.74
CA ASN A 77 -7.89 -12.84 -4.20
C ASN A 77 -7.13 -14.07 -4.73
N THR A 78 -5.95 -14.36 -4.19
CA THR A 78 -5.16 -15.52 -4.59
C THR A 78 -5.89 -16.84 -4.34
N ILE A 79 -6.48 -17.01 -3.16
CA ILE A 79 -7.26 -18.21 -2.84
C ILE A 79 -8.45 -18.35 -3.79
N ASN A 80 -9.19 -17.26 -4.02
CA ASN A 80 -10.34 -17.29 -4.91
C ASN A 80 -9.96 -17.62 -6.35
N SER A 81 -8.84 -17.12 -6.85
CA SER A 81 -8.32 -17.46 -8.17
C SER A 81 -8.04 -18.96 -8.31
N ILE A 82 -7.35 -19.56 -7.33
CA ILE A 82 -7.08 -21.00 -7.30
C ILE A 82 -8.40 -21.79 -7.22
N TRP A 83 -9.34 -21.32 -6.40
CA TRP A 83 -10.63 -21.99 -6.26
C TRP A 83 -11.42 -22.01 -7.57
N ILE A 84 -11.44 -20.88 -8.30
CA ILE A 84 -12.07 -20.80 -9.62
C ILE A 84 -11.38 -21.74 -10.62
N GLU A 85 -10.04 -21.81 -10.62
CA GLU A 85 -9.27 -22.72 -11.47
C GLU A 85 -9.67 -24.18 -11.24
N VAL A 86 -9.66 -24.62 -9.98
CA VAL A 86 -10.05 -25.98 -9.58
C VAL A 86 -11.51 -26.29 -9.97
N MET A 87 -12.44 -25.35 -9.75
CA MET A 87 -13.84 -25.56 -10.11
C MET A 87 -14.06 -25.68 -11.62
N ASN A 88 -13.33 -24.90 -12.42
CA ASN A 88 -13.38 -25.01 -13.87
C ASN A 88 -12.79 -26.35 -14.36
N GLU A 89 -11.71 -26.83 -13.76
CA GLU A 89 -11.14 -28.15 -14.08
C GLU A 89 -12.12 -29.28 -13.77
N ILE A 90 -12.79 -29.23 -12.61
CA ILE A 90 -13.80 -30.22 -12.23
C ILE A 90 -14.97 -30.20 -13.23
N LYS A 91 -15.48 -29.01 -13.55
CA LYS A 91 -16.58 -28.83 -14.52
C LYS A 91 -16.24 -29.40 -15.90
N ASN A 92 -15.00 -29.17 -16.37
CA ASN A 92 -14.55 -29.66 -17.68
C ASN A 92 -14.27 -31.17 -17.67
N SER A 93 -13.84 -31.72 -16.54
CA SER A 93 -13.51 -33.15 -16.40
C SER A 93 -14.73 -34.03 -16.10
N ARG A 94 -15.78 -33.46 -15.52
CA ARG A 94 -17.04 -34.15 -15.18
C ARG A 94 -18.26 -33.31 -15.60
N PRO A 95 -18.50 -33.18 -16.91
CA PRO A 95 -19.56 -32.30 -17.42
C PRO A 95 -20.98 -32.77 -17.10
N THR A 96 -21.17 -34.00 -16.60
CA THR A 96 -22.49 -34.60 -16.30
C THR A 96 -22.88 -34.57 -14.83
N ASP A 97 -22.01 -34.12 -13.93
CA ASP A 97 -22.27 -34.06 -12.47
C ASP A 97 -22.91 -32.72 -12.03
N TYR A 98 -23.25 -31.85 -12.98
CA TYR A 98 -23.90 -30.55 -12.78
C TYR A 98 -24.99 -30.29 -13.80
#